data_AF-A0A382JHM3-F1
#
_entry.id   AF-A0A382JHM3-F1
#
_cell.length_a   1.000
_cell.length_b   1.000
_cell.length_c   1.000
_cell.angle_alpha   90.00
_cell.angle_beta   90.00
_cell.angle_gamma   90.00
#
_symmetry.space_group_name_H-M   'P 1'
#
loop_
_entity.id
_entity.type
_entity.pdbx_description
1 polymer ?
#
loop_
_entity_poly.entity_id
_entity_poly.type
_entity_poly.pdbx_seq_one_letter_code
_entity_poly.pdbx_strand_id
1 'polypeptide(L)'
;VTSNNENTLMGPAEVAKYLGVTERTLYQWAQSGKVPALKVGSVWRFRRNEIDRWLESNRSGPSVDEVEPLTPYSEPPRSKWRIRKQEEEADVAIREACRAYIEATVKTVGRDIFVIDQFEDRFGSDVVRTVVNQLKKDKIITEDEHEGLGGEKVKVIMRRS
;
A
#
# COMPACT_ATOMS: atom_id res chain seq x y z
N VAL A 1 20.89 19.16 7.22
CA VAL A 1 22.17 19.76 6.80
C VAL A 1 22.62 19.03 5.55
N THR A 2 22.28 19.56 4.37
CA THR A 2 22.81 19.06 3.10
C THR A 2 24.28 19.45 3.04
N SER A 3 25.17 18.45 3.05
CA SER A 3 26.62 18.66 3.06
C SER A 3 27.09 19.24 1.72
N ASN A 4 27.47 20.52 1.70
CA ASN A 4 28.13 21.26 0.60
C ASN A 4 29.55 20.72 0.25
N ASN A 5 29.75 19.39 0.20
CA ASN A 5 31.05 18.75 -0.09
C ASN A 5 31.17 18.21 -1.52
N GLU A 6 30.23 18.54 -2.40
CA GLU A 6 30.18 18.05 -3.79
C GLU A 6 31.28 18.64 -4.70
N ASN A 7 31.93 19.72 -4.25
CA ASN A 7 33.04 20.38 -4.96
C ASN A 7 34.40 20.26 -4.25
N THR A 8 34.52 19.39 -3.24
CA THR A 8 35.77 19.21 -2.50
C THR A 8 36.81 18.49 -3.37
N LEU A 9 37.98 19.13 -3.54
CA LEU A 9 39.13 18.59 -4.28
C LEU A 9 39.95 17.66 -3.40
N MET A 10 40.03 16.38 -3.77
CA MET A 10 40.80 15.35 -3.10
C MET A 10 42.22 15.27 -3.67
N GLY A 11 43.17 14.93 -2.79
CA GLY A 11 44.54 14.60 -3.18
C GLY A 11 44.67 13.17 -3.72
N PRO A 12 45.81 12.83 -4.36
CA PRO A 12 46.03 11.49 -4.92
C PRO A 12 46.00 10.38 -3.86
N ALA A 13 46.54 10.63 -2.65
CA ALA A 13 46.51 9.65 -1.55
C ALA A 13 45.07 9.35 -1.07
N GLU A 14 44.22 10.38 -1.00
CA GLU A 14 42.82 10.23 -0.59
C GLU A 14 42.02 9.44 -1.63
N VAL A 15 42.23 9.72 -2.91
CA VAL A 15 41.56 9.03 -4.02
C VAL A 15 42.05 7.60 -4.15
N ALA A 16 43.34 7.36 -3.96
CA ALA A 16 43.91 6.01 -3.96
C ALA A 16 43.27 5.15 -2.86
N LYS A 17 43.12 5.72 -1.64
CA LYS A 17 42.38 5.07 -0.54
C LYS A 17 40.91 4.88 -0.87
N TYR A 18 40.26 5.87 -1.50
CA TYR A 18 38.85 5.81 -1.87
C TYR A 18 38.55 4.71 -2.90
N LEU A 19 39.41 4.59 -3.93
CA LEU A 19 39.29 3.59 -4.99
C LEU A 19 39.87 2.22 -4.62
N GLY A 20 40.59 2.11 -3.48
CA GLY A 20 41.28 0.89 -3.06
C GLY A 20 42.47 0.51 -3.95
N VAL A 21 43.12 1.48 -4.59
CA VAL A 21 44.28 1.28 -5.48
C VAL A 21 45.54 1.89 -4.91
N THR A 22 46.72 1.51 -5.43
CA THR A 22 47.98 2.17 -5.05
C THR A 22 48.09 3.56 -5.69
N GLU A 23 48.76 4.49 -5.03
CA GLU A 23 49.02 5.84 -5.59
C GLU A 23 49.72 5.78 -6.94
N ARG A 24 50.67 4.84 -7.11
CA ARG A 24 51.37 4.62 -8.37
C ARG A 24 50.40 4.32 -9.52
N THR A 25 49.43 3.42 -9.29
CA THR A 25 48.39 3.08 -10.26
C THR A 25 47.53 4.30 -10.60
N LEU A 26 47.16 5.08 -9.58
CA LEU A 26 46.38 6.29 -9.77
C LEU A 26 47.13 7.34 -10.60
N TYR A 27 48.43 7.54 -10.38
CA TYR A 27 49.27 8.43 -11.19
C TYR A 27 49.32 7.98 -12.65
N GLN A 28 49.47 6.67 -12.91
CA GLN A 28 49.43 6.13 -14.27
C GLN A 28 48.08 6.37 -14.95
N TRP A 29 46.98 6.22 -14.21
CA TRP A 29 45.63 6.47 -14.73
C TRP A 29 45.37 7.95 -15.00
N ALA A 30 45.81 8.84 -14.12
CA ALA A 30 45.72 10.29 -14.32
C ALA A 30 46.56 10.73 -15.54
N GLN A 31 47.78 10.21 -15.68
CA GLN A 31 48.65 10.54 -16.81
C GLN A 31 48.15 9.99 -18.16
N SER A 32 47.47 8.84 -18.14
CA SER A 32 46.85 8.24 -19.32
C SER A 32 45.43 8.75 -19.59
N GLY A 33 44.91 9.65 -18.76
CA GLY A 33 43.55 10.21 -18.91
C GLY A 33 42.42 9.21 -18.64
N LYS A 34 42.70 8.09 -17.96
CA LYS A 34 41.69 7.05 -17.65
C LYS A 34 40.74 7.45 -16.52
N VAL A 35 41.19 8.35 -15.64
CA VAL A 35 40.44 8.84 -14.48
C VAL A 35 40.31 10.36 -14.60
N PRO A 36 39.15 10.95 -14.26
CA PRO A 36 38.98 12.40 -14.26
C PRO A 36 39.90 13.05 -13.22
N ALA A 37 40.89 13.80 -13.69
CA ALA A 37 41.91 14.43 -12.86
C ALA A 37 42.28 15.82 -13.40
N LEU A 38 42.48 16.78 -12.50
CA LEU A 38 42.92 18.13 -12.80
C LEU A 38 44.38 18.29 -12.40
N LYS A 39 45.23 18.69 -13.36
CA LYS A 39 46.62 19.02 -13.07
C LYS A 39 46.72 20.49 -12.69
N VAL A 40 47.02 20.77 -11.42
CA VAL A 40 47.21 22.14 -10.90
C VAL A 40 48.69 22.30 -10.55
N GLY A 41 49.43 22.97 -11.43
CA GLY A 41 50.88 23.06 -11.35
C GLY A 41 51.55 21.68 -11.43
N SER A 42 52.24 21.27 -10.36
CA SER A 42 52.91 19.97 -10.26
C SER A 42 52.07 18.89 -9.55
N VAL A 43 50.84 19.21 -9.12
CA VAL A 43 50.02 18.31 -8.29
C VAL A 43 48.74 17.93 -9.02
N TRP A 44 48.32 16.67 -8.87
CA TRP A 44 47.03 16.18 -9.35
C TRP A 44 45.95 16.37 -8.29
N ARG A 45 44.78 16.86 -8.72
CA ARG A 45 43.59 17.05 -7.88
C ARG A 45 42.41 16.34 -8.53
N PHE A 46 41.52 15.81 -7.70
CA PHE A 46 40.39 15.01 -8.16
C PHE A 46 39.12 15.53 -7.50
N ARG A 47 38.07 15.76 -8.29
CA ARG A 47 36.75 16.09 -7.75
C ARG A 47 36.03 14.81 -7.36
N ARG A 48 35.51 14.74 -6.15
CA ARG A 48 34.77 13.57 -5.67
C ARG A 48 33.63 13.17 -6.59
N ASN A 49 32.78 14.13 -6.96
CA ASN A 49 31.64 13.90 -7.84
C ASN A 49 32.05 13.35 -9.22
N GLU A 50 33.18 13.79 -9.78
CA GLU A 50 33.68 13.26 -11.05
C GLU A 50 34.18 11.82 -10.91
N ILE A 51 34.82 11.48 -9.79
CA ILE A 51 35.24 10.11 -9.49
C ILE A 51 34.04 9.19 -9.30
N ASP A 52 33.00 9.64 -8.58
CA ASP A 52 31.78 8.87 -8.33
C ASP A 52 31.06 8.56 -9.66
N ARG A 53 30.87 9.56 -10.53
CA ARG A 53 30.30 9.35 -11.87
C ARG A 53 31.16 8.47 -12.76
N TRP A 54 32.47 8.60 -12.66
CA TRP A 54 33.39 7.74 -13.40
C TRP A 54 33.28 6.28 -12.95
N LEU A 55 33.14 6.02 -11.64
CA LEU A 55 32.89 4.68 -11.11
C LEU A 55 31.58 4.09 -11.65
N GLU A 56 30.51 4.87 -11.65
CA GLU A 56 29.22 4.47 -12.21
C GLU A 56 29.33 4.16 -13.71
N SER A 57 30.04 5.01 -14.47
CA SER A 57 30.23 4.83 -15.92
C SER A 57 31.09 3.60 -16.28
N ASN A 58 32.01 3.20 -15.39
CA ASN A 58 32.86 2.01 -15.59
C ASN A 58 32.29 0.74 -14.95
N ARG A 59 31.13 0.83 -14.30
CA ARG A 59 30.48 -0.32 -13.68
C ARG A 59 29.97 -1.27 -14.77
N SER A 60 30.58 -2.44 -14.86
CA SER A 60 30.05 -3.54 -15.67
C SER A 60 29.03 -4.32 -14.83
N GLY A 61 27.77 -3.92 -14.91
CA GLY A 61 26.65 -4.58 -14.21
C GLY A 61 25.39 -3.72 -14.22
N PRO A 62 24.19 -4.32 -14.02
CA PRO A 62 22.94 -3.57 -14.02
C PRO A 62 22.98 -2.48 -12.95
N SER A 63 22.51 -1.27 -13.30
CA SER A 63 22.37 -0.19 -12.33
C SER A 63 21.44 -0.65 -11.20
N VAL A 64 21.71 -0.24 -9.96
CA VAL A 64 20.88 -0.67 -8.82
C VAL A 64 19.44 -0.17 -8.94
N ASP A 65 19.23 0.89 -9.72
CA ASP A 65 17.92 1.46 -10.04
C ASP A 65 17.16 0.67 -11.12
N GLU A 66 17.84 -0.14 -11.94
CA GLU A 66 17.22 -0.94 -13.01
C GLU A 66 17.01 -2.42 -12.62
N VAL A 67 17.42 -2.84 -11.42
CA VAL A 67 17.16 -4.22 -10.99
C VAL A 67 15.70 -4.32 -10.56
N GLU A 68 14.83 -4.65 -11.52
CA GLU A 68 13.52 -5.20 -11.21
C GLU A 68 13.75 -6.39 -10.26
N PRO A 69 13.18 -6.38 -9.03
CA PRO A 69 13.51 -7.39 -8.04
C PRO A 69 13.13 -8.75 -8.62
N LEU A 70 14.13 -9.65 -8.73
CA LEU A 70 13.99 -11.00 -9.30
C LEU A 70 12.91 -11.84 -8.60
N THR A 71 12.48 -11.39 -7.42
CA THR A 71 11.28 -11.85 -6.75
C THR A 71 10.29 -10.70 -6.73
N PRO A 72 9.09 -10.85 -7.32
CA PRO A 72 8.02 -9.89 -7.03
C PRO A 72 7.86 -9.83 -5.51
N TYR A 73 7.72 -8.62 -4.96
CA TYR A 73 7.42 -8.45 -3.54
C TYR A 73 6.12 -9.21 -3.24
N SER A 74 6.22 -10.37 -2.61
CA SER A 74 5.09 -11.07 -2.06
C SER A 74 4.86 -10.54 -0.65
N GLU A 75 3.68 -9.97 -0.37
CA GLU A 75 3.32 -9.62 1.00
C GLU A 75 3.55 -10.86 1.89
N PRO A 76 4.34 -10.75 2.97
CA PRO A 76 4.56 -11.87 3.87
C PRO A 76 3.19 -12.35 4.38
N PRO A 77 2.97 -13.69 4.49
CA PRO A 77 1.68 -14.22 4.93
C PRO A 77 1.25 -13.54 6.23
N ARG A 78 0.08 -12.90 6.21
CA ARG A 78 -0.43 -12.19 7.39
C ARG A 78 -0.56 -13.18 8.55
N SER A 79 -0.17 -12.77 9.76
CA SER A 79 -0.28 -13.65 10.93
C SER A 79 -1.75 -14.05 11.16
N LYS A 80 -1.99 -15.29 11.60
CA LYS A 80 -3.36 -15.79 11.90
C LYS A 80 -4.12 -14.88 12.86
N TRP A 81 -3.41 -14.21 13.78
CA TRP A 81 -3.99 -13.24 14.70
C TRP A 81 -4.47 -11.95 14.00
N ARG A 82 -3.68 -11.40 13.07
CA ARG A 82 -4.06 -10.20 12.30
C ARG A 82 -5.20 -10.49 11.32
N ILE A 83 -5.22 -11.68 10.70
CA ILE A 83 -6.29 -12.10 9.79
C ILE A 83 -7.63 -12.11 10.53
N ARG A 84 -7.69 -12.78 11.69
CA ARG A 84 -8.91 -12.85 12.51
C ARG A 84 -9.42 -11.46 12.89
N LYS A 85 -8.53 -10.56 13.33
CA LYS A 85 -8.95 -9.21 13.71
C LYS A 85 -9.52 -8.40 12.53
N GLN A 86 -8.91 -8.51 11.35
CA GLN A 86 -9.39 -7.83 10.14
C GLN A 86 -10.68 -8.44 9.61
N GLU A 87 -10.82 -9.76 9.66
CA GLU A 87 -12.04 -10.48 9.28
C GLU A 87 -13.19 -10.12 10.22
N GLU A 88 -12.93 -10.05 11.53
CA GLU A 88 -13.92 -9.63 12.53
C GLU A 88 -14.30 -8.15 12.36
N GLU A 89 -13.35 -7.27 12.03
CA GLU A 89 -13.62 -5.86 11.71
C GLU A 89 -14.44 -5.72 10.42
N ALA A 90 -14.15 -6.54 9.40
CA ALA A 90 -14.93 -6.58 8.17
C ALA A 90 -16.36 -7.08 8.40
N ASP A 91 -16.53 -8.12 9.21
CA ASP A 91 -17.85 -8.65 9.60
C ASP A 91 -18.66 -7.61 10.37
N VAL A 92 -18.01 -6.86 11.28
CA VAL A 92 -18.65 -5.75 12.00
C VAL A 92 -19.05 -4.64 11.05
N ALA A 93 -18.18 -4.23 10.13
CA ALA A 93 -18.46 -3.18 9.16
C ALA A 93 -19.62 -3.55 8.22
N ILE A 94 -19.66 -4.81 7.76
CA ILE A 94 -20.75 -5.31 6.90
C ILE A 94 -22.09 -5.27 7.64
N ARG A 95 -22.13 -5.72 8.90
CA ARG A 95 -23.33 -5.67 9.74
C ARG A 95 -23.80 -4.25 10.02
N GLU A 96 -22.87 -3.35 10.33
CA GLU A 96 -23.16 -1.94 10.58
C GLU A 96 -23.74 -1.27 9.33
N ALA A 97 -23.12 -1.49 8.17
CA ALA A 97 -23.59 -0.96 6.89
C ALA A 97 -25.00 -1.49 6.56
N CYS A 98 -25.25 -2.78 6.76
CA CYS A 98 -26.57 -3.39 6.57
C CYS A 98 -27.62 -2.75 7.49
N ARG A 99 -27.32 -2.60 8.79
CA ARG A 99 -28.20 -1.95 9.77
C ARG A 99 -28.52 -0.52 9.38
N ALA A 100 -27.51 0.28 9.05
CA ALA A 100 -27.68 1.65 8.63
C ALA A 100 -28.54 1.76 7.37
N TYR A 101 -28.35 0.85 6.41
CA TYR A 101 -29.14 0.81 5.17
C TYR A 101 -30.61 0.48 5.43
N ILE A 102 -30.91 -0.56 6.20
CA ILE A 102 -32.30 -0.93 6.55
C ILE A 102 -32.97 0.22 7.31
N GLU A 103 -32.29 0.83 8.27
CA GLU A 103 -32.85 1.97 8.99
C GLU A 103 -33.13 3.16 8.08
N ALA A 104 -32.20 3.50 7.20
CA ALA A 104 -32.37 4.62 6.27
C ALA A 104 -33.53 4.38 5.30
N THR A 105 -33.63 3.17 4.73
CA THR A 105 -34.72 2.80 3.82
C THR A 105 -36.09 2.85 4.50
N VAL A 106 -36.19 2.30 5.72
CA VAL A 106 -37.43 2.36 6.52
C VAL A 106 -37.81 3.78 6.93
N LYS A 107 -36.83 4.68 7.14
CA LYS A 107 -37.10 6.08 7.53
C LYS A 107 -37.46 6.99 6.35
N THR A 108 -36.95 6.71 5.15
CA THR A 108 -37.06 7.61 3.99
C THR A 108 -38.26 7.36 3.09
N VAL A 109 -38.70 6.11 2.97
CA VAL A 109 -39.79 5.75 2.04
C VAL A 109 -41.11 5.78 2.79
N GLY A 110 -42.12 6.48 2.26
CA GLY A 110 -43.50 6.48 2.80
C GLY A 110 -44.26 5.16 2.61
N ARG A 111 -43.55 4.04 2.67
CA ARG A 111 -44.05 2.67 2.52
C ARG A 111 -43.83 1.96 3.85
N ASP A 112 -44.86 1.31 4.35
CA ASP A 112 -44.81 0.66 5.67
C ASP A 112 -44.34 -0.81 5.61
N ILE A 113 -44.24 -1.39 4.40
CA ILE A 113 -43.95 -2.82 4.17
C ILE A 113 -42.79 -2.99 3.18
N PHE A 114 -41.75 -3.71 3.61
CA PHE A 114 -40.52 -3.96 2.86
C PHE A 114 -40.22 -5.46 2.80
N VAL A 115 -39.93 -6.00 1.60
CA VAL A 115 -39.56 -7.41 1.43
C VAL A 115 -38.13 -7.65 1.95
N ILE A 116 -37.87 -8.75 2.65
CA ILE A 116 -36.54 -9.05 3.19
C ILE A 116 -35.53 -9.36 2.09
N ASP A 117 -35.95 -10.07 1.04
CA ASP A 117 -35.12 -10.51 -0.09
C ASP A 117 -34.34 -9.36 -0.75
N GLN A 118 -34.96 -8.17 -0.85
CA GLN A 118 -34.30 -6.97 -1.41
C GLN A 118 -33.04 -6.54 -0.62
N PHE A 119 -32.94 -6.92 0.66
CA PHE A 119 -31.78 -6.65 1.49
C PHE A 119 -30.78 -7.80 1.42
N GLU A 120 -31.25 -9.05 1.27
CA GLU A 120 -30.41 -10.25 1.16
C GLU A 120 -29.55 -10.21 -0.11
N ASP A 121 -30.10 -9.70 -1.22
CA ASP A 121 -29.36 -9.49 -2.47
C ASP A 121 -28.12 -8.60 -2.32
N ARG A 122 -28.12 -7.68 -1.34
CA ARG A 122 -27.00 -6.74 -1.11
C ARG A 122 -26.02 -7.18 -0.04
N PHE A 123 -26.53 -7.73 1.05
CA PHE A 123 -25.72 -7.98 2.26
C PHE A 123 -25.57 -9.47 2.58
N GLY A 124 -26.29 -10.35 1.88
CA GLY A 124 -26.37 -11.77 2.15
C GLY A 124 -27.36 -12.11 3.28
N SER A 125 -28.02 -13.26 3.16
CA SER A 125 -29.09 -13.69 4.07
C SER A 125 -28.65 -13.77 5.53
N ASP A 126 -27.41 -14.21 5.81
CA ASP A 126 -26.91 -14.36 7.18
C ASP A 126 -26.73 -13.01 7.91
N VAL A 127 -26.19 -12.02 7.21
CA VAL A 127 -26.01 -10.66 7.75
C VAL A 127 -27.36 -10.02 7.99
N VAL A 128 -28.25 -10.09 7.00
CA VAL A 128 -29.59 -9.51 7.07
C VAL A 128 -30.38 -10.15 8.20
N ARG A 129 -30.38 -11.48 8.32
CA ARG A 129 -31.04 -12.19 9.44
C ARG A 129 -30.53 -11.72 10.79
N THR A 130 -29.20 -11.56 10.94
CA THR A 130 -28.59 -11.09 12.19
C THR A 130 -29.04 -9.67 12.53
N VAL A 131 -29.02 -8.78 11.54
CA VAL A 131 -29.41 -7.37 11.69
C VAL A 131 -30.90 -7.23 11.96
N VAL A 132 -31.77 -7.94 11.22
CA VAL A 132 -33.22 -7.92 11.41
C VAL A 132 -33.60 -8.41 12.81
N ASN A 133 -32.97 -9.50 13.29
CA ASN A 133 -33.17 -9.97 14.67
C ASN A 133 -32.76 -8.92 15.71
N GLN A 134 -31.65 -8.22 15.47
CA GLN A 134 -31.21 -7.12 16.35
C GLN A 134 -32.19 -5.94 16.32
N LEU A 135 -32.68 -5.53 15.15
CA LEU A 135 -33.65 -4.45 15.02
C LEU A 135 -35.02 -4.81 15.62
N LYS A 136 -35.42 -6.08 15.57
CA LYS A 136 -36.61 -6.59 16.29
C LYS A 136 -36.42 -6.48 17.81
N LYS A 137 -35.23 -6.84 18.31
CA LYS A 137 -34.87 -6.70 19.74
C LYS A 137 -34.86 -5.24 20.18
N ASP A 138 -34.36 -4.34 19.33
CA ASP A 138 -34.34 -2.89 19.56
C ASP A 138 -35.74 -2.25 19.37
N LYS A 139 -36.76 -3.04 19.01
CA LYS A 139 -38.16 -2.61 18.77
C LYS A 139 -38.31 -1.59 17.64
N ILE A 140 -37.42 -1.59 16.65
CA ILE A 140 -37.46 -0.65 15.52
C ILE A 140 -38.38 -1.18 14.40
N ILE A 141 -38.38 -2.50 14.18
CA ILE A 141 -39.15 -3.16 13.12
C ILE A 141 -39.93 -4.37 13.64
N THR A 142 -40.94 -4.78 12.88
CA THR A 142 -41.69 -6.04 13.07
C THR A 142 -41.55 -6.88 11.81
N GLU A 143 -41.39 -8.19 11.94
CA GLU A 143 -41.34 -9.13 10.81
C GLU A 143 -42.69 -9.84 10.71
N ASP A 144 -43.20 -9.98 9.49
CA ASP A 144 -44.44 -10.69 9.18
C ASP A 144 -44.30 -11.45 7.86
N GLU A 145 -45.21 -12.38 7.59
CA GLU A 145 -45.30 -13.08 6.31
C GLU A 145 -46.46 -12.53 5.51
N HIS A 146 -46.18 -12.06 4.29
CA HIS A 146 -47.21 -11.56 3.39
C HIS A 146 -47.32 -12.45 2.16
N GLU A 147 -48.56 -12.70 1.71
CA GLU A 147 -48.79 -13.36 0.43
C GLU A 147 -48.47 -12.37 -0.70
N GLY A 148 -47.45 -12.71 -1.49
CA GLY A 148 -47.11 -11.98 -2.70
C GLY A 148 -48.19 -12.14 -3.77
N LEU A 149 -48.06 -11.38 -4.86
CA LEU A 149 -49.03 -11.36 -5.96
C LEU A 149 -49.25 -12.74 -6.65
N GLY A 150 -48.37 -13.72 -6.42
CA GLY A 150 -48.46 -15.09 -6.91
C GLY A 150 -48.86 -16.14 -5.88
N GLY A 151 -49.30 -15.75 -4.67
CA GLY A 151 -49.62 -16.67 -3.56
C GLY A 151 -48.38 -17.24 -2.85
N GLU A 152 -47.18 -16.78 -3.21
CA GLU A 152 -45.94 -17.13 -2.52
C GLU A 152 -45.79 -16.33 -1.23
N LYS A 153 -45.45 -17.00 -0.13
CA LYS A 153 -45.24 -16.36 1.17
C LYS A 153 -43.88 -15.69 1.20
N VAL A 154 -43.86 -14.37 1.29
CA VAL A 154 -42.63 -13.58 1.33
C VAL A 154 -42.49 -12.94 2.71
N LYS A 155 -41.30 -13.03 3.28
CA LYS A 155 -40.99 -12.37 4.55
C LYS A 155 -40.87 -10.86 4.34
N VAL A 156 -41.61 -10.11 5.13
CA VAL A 156 -41.62 -8.66 5.08
C VAL A 156 -41.27 -8.06 6.45
N ILE A 157 -40.60 -6.92 6.43
CA ILE A 157 -40.38 -6.09 7.61
C ILE A 157 -41.24 -4.84 7.51
N MET A 158 -41.82 -4.47 8.64
CA MET A 158 -42.66 -3.30 8.81
C MET A 158 -42.05 -2.39 9.87
N ARG A 159 -42.21 -1.07 9.68
CA ARG A 159 -41.81 -0.11 10.70
C ARG A 159 -42.71 -0.28 11.92
N ARG A 160 -42.12 -0.34 13.11
CA ARG A 160 -42.89 -0.25 14.35
C ARG A 160 -43.25 1.22 14.58
N SER A 161 -44.55 1.55 14.58
CA SER A 161 -45.07 2.87 14.98
C SER A 161 -45.05 3.05 16.49
#